data_AF-A0A918SQC0-F1
#
_entry.id   AF-A0A918SQC0-F1
#
_cell.length_a   1.000
_cell.length_b   1.000
_cell.length_c   1.000
_cell.angle_alpha   90.00
_cell.angle_beta   90.00
_cell.angle_gamma   90.00
#
_symmetry.space_group_name_H-M   'P 1'
#
loop_
_entity.id
_entity.type
_entity.pdbx_description
1 polymer ?
#
loop_
_entity_poly.entity_id
_entity_poly.type
_entity_poly.pdbx_seq_one_letter_code
_entity_poly.pdbx_strand_id
1 'polypeptide(L)'
;MSQFHDFNLKLLVIEELMYGDEPLLPVYDVHARLAERGITDAASYALQNDLVSEVLPESRAHFEALEIPAELLARVEELCFDAGTDVFHHCAPAWDGEDDLFDVRSLADLDLLPNLREVTFVEDGVLAVPDAAEIFAARGIETD
;
A
#
# COMPACT_ATOMS: atom_id res chain seq x y z
N MET A 1 13.05 -0.93 -14.88
CA MET A 1 11.94 -0.38 -14.08
C MET A 1 11.31 -1.56 -13.39
N SER A 2 11.17 -1.50 -12.07
CA SER A 2 10.51 -2.57 -11.31
C SER A 2 9.00 -2.39 -11.49
N GLN A 3 8.36 -3.32 -12.18
CA GLN A 3 6.91 -3.29 -12.39
C GLN A 3 6.26 -4.25 -11.40
N PHE A 4 5.42 -3.71 -10.53
CA PHE A 4 4.60 -4.52 -9.63
C PHE A 4 3.46 -5.16 -10.39
N HIS A 5 3.21 -6.43 -10.11
CA HIS A 5 2.07 -7.19 -10.57
C HIS A 5 0.81 -6.89 -9.74
N ASP A 6 0.98 -6.80 -8.42
CA ASP A 6 -0.09 -6.49 -7.48
C ASP A 6 0.02 -5.03 -7.02
N PHE A 7 -1.01 -4.25 -7.29
CA PHE A 7 -1.06 -2.84 -6.92
C PHE A 7 -1.08 -2.65 -5.40
N ASN A 8 -1.78 -3.52 -4.66
CA ASN A 8 -1.93 -3.38 -3.22
C ASN A 8 -0.62 -3.77 -2.50
N LEU A 9 0.11 -4.76 -3.02
CA LEU A 9 1.47 -5.03 -2.53
C LEU A 9 2.43 -3.87 -2.79
N LYS A 10 2.30 -3.20 -3.94
CA LYS A 10 3.05 -1.96 -4.22
C LYS A 10 2.74 -0.88 -3.19
N LEU A 11 1.47 -0.72 -2.81
CA LEU A 11 1.07 0.27 -1.79
C LEU A 11 1.71 -0.04 -0.44
N LEU A 12 1.76 -1.30 0.01
CA LEU A 12 2.44 -1.66 1.26
C LEU A 12 3.95 -1.37 1.22
N VAL A 13 4.59 -1.56 0.06
CA VAL A 13 5.99 -1.14 -0.12
C VAL A 13 6.13 0.38 -0.09
N ILE A 14 5.16 1.11 -0.63
CA ILE A 14 5.13 2.58 -0.55
C ILE A 14 4.89 3.02 0.89
N GLU A 15 4.06 2.34 1.66
CA GLU A 15 3.83 2.62 3.08
C GLU A 15 5.17 2.72 3.82
N GLU A 16 5.95 1.64 3.75
CA GLU A 16 7.25 1.57 4.41
C GLU A 16 8.21 2.67 3.92
N LEU A 17 8.26 2.90 2.61
CA LEU A 17 9.21 3.84 2.03
C LEU A 17 8.80 5.32 2.13
N MET A 18 7.51 5.63 2.32
CA MET A 18 6.95 6.98 2.24
C MET A 18 6.38 7.49 3.56
N TYR A 19 5.82 6.59 4.38
CA TYR A 19 5.11 6.93 5.62
C TYR A 19 5.71 6.27 6.87
N GLY A 20 6.67 5.34 6.70
CA GLY A 20 7.44 4.77 7.81
C GLY A 20 8.29 5.80 8.58
N ASP A 21 8.95 5.34 9.65
CA ASP A 21 9.71 6.19 10.59
C ASP A 21 10.81 7.04 9.92
N GLU A 22 11.48 6.48 8.91
CA GLU A 22 12.52 7.15 8.12
C GLU A 22 12.11 7.20 6.63
N PRO A 23 11.25 8.15 6.22
CA PRO A 23 10.70 8.17 4.87
C PRO A 23 11.80 8.45 3.83
N LEU A 24 11.88 7.57 2.83
CA LEU A 24 12.84 7.60 1.73
C LEU A 24 12.24 8.16 0.43
N LEU A 25 10.91 8.24 0.37
CA LEU A 25 10.14 8.85 -0.72
C LEU A 25 9.45 10.15 -0.26
N PRO A 26 9.21 11.10 -1.17
CA PRO A 26 8.42 12.29 -0.85
C PRO A 26 6.99 11.89 -0.46
N VAL A 27 6.53 12.37 0.69
CA VAL A 27 5.18 12.13 1.19
C VAL A 27 4.13 12.62 0.19
N TYR A 28 3.23 11.71 -0.20
CA TYR A 28 2.03 12.04 -0.95
C TYR A 28 0.90 12.37 0.03
N ASP A 29 0.18 13.46 -0.21
CA ASP A 29 -0.97 13.85 0.60
C ASP A 29 -2.16 14.17 -0.30
N VAL A 30 -3.13 13.25 -0.29
CA VAL A 30 -4.38 13.41 -1.05
C VAL A 30 -5.22 14.58 -0.55
N HIS A 31 -5.19 14.88 0.75
CA HIS A 31 -5.94 15.99 1.33
C HIS A 31 -5.39 17.32 0.84
N ALA A 32 -4.06 17.47 0.81
CA ALA A 32 -3.42 18.67 0.24
C ALA A 32 -3.78 18.84 -1.25
N ARG A 33 -3.74 17.76 -2.05
CA ARG A 33 -4.10 17.80 -3.48
C ARG A 33 -5.56 18.19 -3.72
N LEU A 34 -6.47 17.65 -2.91
CA LEU A 34 -7.89 18.00 -2.99
C LEU A 34 -8.15 19.44 -2.51
N ALA A 35 -7.41 19.91 -1.49
CA ALA A 35 -7.50 21.29 -1.01
C ALA A 35 -7.09 22.31 -2.07
N GLU A 36 -6.10 22.02 -2.92
CA GLU A 36 -5.74 22.84 -4.09
C GLU A 36 -6.90 23.04 -5.07
N ARG A 37 -7.85 22.09 -5.10
CA ARG A 37 -9.08 22.13 -5.91
C ARG A 37 -10.28 22.74 -5.15
N GLY A 38 -10.08 23.18 -3.91
CA GLY A 38 -11.12 23.74 -3.05
C GLY A 38 -11.94 22.69 -2.29
N ILE A 39 -11.49 21.43 -2.25
CA ILE A 39 -12.13 20.34 -1.51
C ILE A 39 -11.41 20.20 -0.16
N THR A 40 -12.08 20.56 0.92
CA THR A 40 -11.47 20.60 2.27
C THR A 40 -11.68 19.32 3.08
N ASP A 41 -12.57 18.44 2.64
CA ASP A 41 -12.87 17.18 3.32
C ASP A 41 -12.89 16.03 2.30
N ALA A 42 -11.83 15.23 2.30
CA ALA A 42 -11.62 14.18 1.30
C ALA A 42 -12.60 13.02 1.48
N ALA A 43 -12.93 12.66 2.72
CA ALA A 43 -13.88 11.60 3.03
C ALA A 43 -15.31 11.96 2.55
N SER A 44 -15.79 13.17 2.87
CA SER A 44 -17.08 13.66 2.37
C SER A 44 -17.10 13.77 0.85
N TYR A 45 -15.98 14.17 0.24
CA TYR A 45 -15.87 14.17 -1.22
C TYR A 45 -16.03 12.76 -1.80
N ALA A 46 -15.34 11.76 -1.26
CA ALA A 46 -15.46 10.38 -1.71
C ALA A 46 -16.91 9.87 -1.54
N LEU A 47 -17.51 10.09 -0.37
CA LEU A 47 -18.91 9.73 -0.07
C LEU A 47 -19.91 10.38 -1.05
N GLN A 48 -19.77 11.67 -1.32
CA GLN A 48 -20.69 12.42 -2.20
C GLN A 48 -20.57 12.02 -3.68
N ASN A 49 -19.44 11.40 -4.06
CA ASN A 49 -19.15 11.02 -5.43
C ASN A 49 -19.18 9.49 -5.64
N ASP A 50 -19.67 8.72 -4.65
CA ASP A 50 -19.76 7.26 -4.72
C ASP A 50 -18.40 6.56 -4.89
N LEU A 51 -17.35 7.11 -4.28
CA LEU A 51 -15.96 6.63 -4.35
C LEU A 51 -15.50 5.96 -3.03
N VAL A 52 -16.43 5.42 -2.24
CA VAL A 52 -16.12 4.84 -0.92
C VAL A 52 -15.39 3.50 -1.00
N SER A 53 -15.69 2.72 -2.03
CA SER A 53 -15.05 1.42 -2.33
C SER A 53 -14.13 1.52 -3.55
N GLU A 54 -13.59 2.71 -3.81
CA GLU A 54 -12.68 2.95 -4.93
C GLU A 54 -11.47 3.78 -4.49
N VAL A 55 -10.31 3.46 -5.07
CA VAL A 55 -9.14 4.33 -4.95
C VAL A 55 -9.39 5.61 -5.75
N LEU A 56 -9.21 6.77 -5.11
CA LEU A 56 -9.36 8.06 -5.75
C LEU A 56 -8.46 8.16 -7.00
N PRO A 57 -8.99 8.70 -8.12
CA PRO A 57 -8.25 8.76 -9.39
C PRO A 57 -6.88 9.44 -9.28
N GLU A 58 -6.75 10.47 -8.45
CA GLU A 58 -5.50 11.18 -8.21
C GLU A 58 -4.44 10.29 -7.55
N SER A 59 -4.84 9.51 -6.55
CA SER A 59 -3.97 8.61 -5.82
C SER A 59 -3.60 7.41 -6.68
N ARG A 60 -4.57 6.83 -7.39
CA ARG A 60 -4.32 5.77 -8.39
C ARG A 60 -3.29 6.20 -9.41
N ALA A 61 -3.52 7.34 -10.08
CA ALA A 61 -2.61 7.83 -11.11
C ALA A 61 -1.22 8.14 -10.56
N HIS A 62 -1.13 8.67 -9.34
CA HIS A 62 0.15 8.96 -8.69
C HIS A 62 0.93 7.67 -8.39
N PHE A 63 0.31 6.71 -7.70
CA PHE A 63 1.00 5.50 -7.26
C PHE A 63 1.24 4.51 -8.40
N GLU A 64 0.41 4.46 -9.44
CA GLU A 64 0.71 3.68 -10.64
C GLU A 64 1.95 4.24 -11.37
N ALA A 65 2.06 5.57 -11.49
CA ALA A 65 3.19 6.23 -12.15
C ALA A 65 4.47 6.30 -11.30
N LEU A 66 4.38 6.10 -9.98
CA LEU A 66 5.52 6.14 -9.08
C LEU A 66 6.47 4.98 -9.36
N GLU A 67 7.64 5.28 -9.92
CA GLU A 67 8.72 4.32 -10.09
C GLU A 67 9.58 4.27 -8.82
N ILE A 68 9.77 3.07 -8.28
CA ILE A 68 10.60 2.85 -7.10
C ILE A 68 11.93 2.24 -7.55
N PRO A 69 13.08 2.93 -7.35
CA PRO A 69 14.39 2.39 -7.65
C PRO A 69 14.69 1.11 -6.87
N ALA A 70 15.38 0.16 -7.48
CA ALA A 70 15.78 -1.09 -6.83
C ALA A 70 16.61 -0.86 -5.54
N GLU A 71 17.36 0.24 -5.47
CA GLU A 71 18.10 0.64 -4.28
C GLU A 71 17.18 0.93 -3.08
N LEU A 72 15.99 1.49 -3.31
CA LEU A 72 14.99 1.71 -2.26
C LEU A 72 14.23 0.43 -1.93
N LEU A 73 13.89 -0.38 -2.94
CA LEU A 73 13.27 -1.69 -2.73
C LEU A 73 14.15 -2.60 -1.86
N ALA A 74 15.47 -2.52 -2.02
CA ALA A 74 16.43 -3.24 -1.18
C ALA A 74 16.54 -2.69 0.26
N ARG A 75 15.92 -1.55 0.59
CA ARG A 75 15.84 -1.04 1.97
C ARG A 75 14.66 -1.60 2.74
N VAL A 76 13.69 -2.19 2.05
CA VAL A 76 12.54 -2.82 2.69
C VAL A 76 13.01 -4.15 3.27
N GLU A 77 13.11 -4.19 4.60
CA GLU A 77 13.47 -5.38 5.37
C GLU A 77 12.24 -6.02 6.04
N GLU A 78 11.20 -5.23 6.26
CA GLU A 78 9.97 -5.59 7.00
C GLU A 78 8.75 -5.06 6.22
N LEU A 79 7.66 -5.81 6.20
CA LEU A 79 6.38 -5.35 5.64
C LEU A 79 5.21 -5.74 6.55
N CYS A 80 4.34 -4.77 6.82
CA CYS A 80 3.12 -4.98 7.57
C CYS A 80 1.92 -5.07 6.63
N PHE A 81 1.14 -6.15 6.69
CA PHE A 81 -0.10 -6.31 5.93
C PHE A 81 -1.29 -5.76 6.72
N ASP A 82 -1.27 -4.46 7.01
CA ASP A 82 -2.26 -3.75 7.82
C ASP A 82 -3.26 -2.95 6.96
N ALA A 83 -4.55 -3.08 7.24
CA ALA A 83 -5.59 -2.25 6.63
C ALA A 83 -5.55 -0.79 7.11
N GLY A 84 -4.94 -0.50 8.26
CA GLY A 84 -4.83 0.84 8.84
C GLY A 84 -3.66 1.69 8.33
N THR A 85 -3.06 1.35 7.18
CA THR A 85 -1.87 2.05 6.65
C THR A 85 -2.19 3.43 6.08
N ASP A 86 -1.28 4.40 6.26
CA ASP A 86 -1.49 5.78 5.81
C ASP A 86 -1.67 5.86 4.30
N VAL A 87 -0.95 5.03 3.53
CA VAL A 87 -1.09 4.94 2.08
C VAL A 87 -2.51 4.57 1.64
N PHE A 88 -3.21 3.69 2.37
CA PHE A 88 -4.60 3.32 2.06
C PHE A 88 -5.54 4.49 2.34
N HIS A 89 -5.33 5.22 3.43
CA HIS A 89 -6.09 6.44 3.74
C HIS A 89 -5.89 7.53 2.69
N HIS A 90 -4.69 7.64 2.13
CA HIS A 90 -4.42 8.52 1.00
C HIS A 90 -5.00 8.01 -0.32
N CYS A 91 -5.23 6.70 -0.47
CA CYS A 91 -5.89 6.11 -1.63
C CYS A 91 -7.42 6.25 -1.59
N ALA A 92 -8.03 5.91 -0.46
CA ALA A 92 -9.48 5.91 -0.25
C ALA A 92 -9.81 6.52 1.13
N PRO A 93 -9.95 7.86 1.24
CA PRO A 93 -10.10 8.55 2.52
C PRO A 93 -11.40 8.26 3.29
N ALA A 94 -12.38 7.63 2.63
CA ALA A 94 -13.65 7.22 3.23
C ALA A 94 -13.75 5.70 3.43
N TRP A 95 -12.69 4.95 3.12
CA TRP A 95 -12.67 3.52 3.32
C TRP A 95 -12.63 3.19 4.81
N ASP A 96 -13.43 2.21 5.21
CA ASP A 96 -13.63 1.80 6.60
C ASP A 96 -12.99 0.45 6.93
N GLY A 97 -12.36 -0.20 5.96
CA GLY A 97 -11.72 -1.50 6.15
C GLY A 97 -12.65 -2.71 5.96
N GLU A 98 -13.95 -2.50 5.67
CA GLU A 98 -14.92 -3.61 5.66
C GLU A 98 -14.98 -4.39 4.33
N ASP A 99 -14.29 -3.93 3.28
CA ASP A 99 -14.29 -4.55 1.95
C ASP A 99 -12.90 -5.03 1.48
N ASP A 100 -12.87 -5.63 0.30
CA ASP A 100 -11.69 -6.29 -0.29
C ASP A 100 -10.85 -5.35 -1.19
N LEU A 101 -11.04 -4.02 -1.07
CA LEU A 101 -10.42 -3.03 -1.96
C LEU A 101 -8.88 -3.12 -1.95
N PHE A 102 -8.30 -3.32 -0.76
CA PHE A 102 -6.85 -3.36 -0.57
C PHE A 102 -6.27 -4.76 -0.37
N ASP A 103 -7.07 -5.82 -0.63
CA ASP A 103 -6.58 -7.20 -0.60
C ASP A 103 -5.37 -7.39 -1.51
N VAL A 104 -4.25 -7.83 -0.94
CA VAL A 104 -3.10 -8.35 -1.68
C VAL A 104 -3.43 -9.76 -2.14
N ARG A 105 -3.40 -9.97 -3.46
CA ARG A 105 -3.82 -11.21 -4.12
C ARG A 105 -2.70 -11.92 -4.84
N SER A 106 -1.52 -11.31 -4.92
CA SER A 106 -0.32 -11.95 -5.45
C SER A 106 0.94 -11.53 -4.68
N LEU A 107 1.76 -12.53 -4.35
CA LEU A 107 3.09 -12.37 -3.76
C LEU A 107 4.21 -12.50 -4.82
N ALA A 108 3.88 -12.36 -6.11
CA ALA A 108 4.86 -12.44 -7.19
C ALA A 108 5.93 -11.33 -7.09
N ASP A 109 5.59 -10.18 -6.51
CA ASP A 109 6.48 -9.03 -6.42
C ASP A 109 7.49 -9.13 -5.26
N LEU A 110 7.45 -10.19 -4.43
CA LEU A 110 8.47 -10.42 -3.42
C LEU A 110 9.88 -10.55 -4.01
N ASP A 111 9.99 -10.97 -5.28
CA ASP A 111 11.26 -11.02 -6.00
C ASP A 111 11.89 -9.63 -6.21
N LEU A 112 11.11 -8.55 -6.05
CA LEU A 112 11.58 -7.17 -6.10
C LEU A 112 12.20 -6.69 -4.77
N LEU A 113 12.00 -7.44 -3.67
CA LEU A 113 12.37 -7.08 -2.30
C LEU A 113 13.45 -8.04 -1.77
N PRO A 114 14.71 -7.90 -2.23
CA PRO A 114 15.75 -8.91 -2.00
C PRO A 114 16.20 -9.04 -0.53
N ASN A 115 15.87 -8.05 0.31
CA ASN A 115 16.27 -8.00 1.71
C ASN A 115 15.09 -8.13 2.68
N LEU A 116 13.88 -8.38 2.17
CA LEU A 116 12.71 -8.64 3.02
C LEU A 116 12.97 -9.88 3.86
N ARG A 117 12.95 -9.73 5.18
CA ARG A 117 13.21 -10.80 6.15
C ARG A 117 11.99 -11.14 6.99
N GLU A 118 11.07 -10.20 7.16
CA GLU A 118 9.95 -10.37 8.09
C GLU A 118 8.68 -9.72 7.53
N VAL A 119 7.55 -10.37 7.78
CA VAL A 119 6.23 -9.83 7.50
C VAL A 119 5.35 -10.00 8.72
N THR A 120 4.55 -8.98 9.02
CA THR A 120 3.62 -8.96 10.15
C THR A 120 2.19 -8.90 9.65
N PHE A 121 1.27 -9.52 10.40
CA PHE A 121 -0.16 -9.50 10.11
C PHE A 121 -0.94 -8.93 11.28
N VAL A 122 -2.04 -8.24 10.97
CA VAL A 122 -3.03 -7.80 11.96
C VAL A 122 -4.33 -8.59 11.79
N GLU A 123 -5.21 -8.60 12.81
CA GLU A 123 -6.47 -9.35 12.76
C GLU A 123 -7.33 -8.97 11.53
N ASP A 124 -7.33 -7.69 11.16
CA ASP A 124 -8.01 -7.15 9.97
C ASP A 124 -7.03 -6.92 8.80
N GLY A 125 -6.07 -7.84 8.64
CA GLY A 125 -5.02 -7.70 7.63
C GLY A 125 -5.51 -7.88 6.19
N VAL A 126 -4.76 -7.35 5.23
CA VAL A 126 -5.16 -7.31 3.81
C VAL A 126 -4.58 -8.44 2.96
N LEU A 127 -4.11 -9.53 3.56
CA LEU A 127 -3.49 -10.62 2.81
C LEU A 127 -4.51 -11.69 2.39
N ALA A 128 -4.84 -11.75 1.10
CA ALA A 128 -5.81 -12.67 0.51
C ALA A 128 -5.16 -13.75 -0.39
N VAL A 129 -3.88 -14.08 -0.15
CA VAL A 129 -3.15 -15.10 -0.92
C VAL A 129 -3.26 -16.46 -0.25
N PRO A 130 -3.76 -17.51 -0.94
CA PRO A 130 -3.73 -18.87 -0.43
C PRO A 130 -2.30 -19.35 -0.18
N ASP A 131 -2.10 -20.11 0.90
CA ASP A 131 -0.81 -20.70 1.27
C ASP A 131 0.32 -19.64 1.41
N ALA A 132 -0.03 -18.40 1.77
CA ALA A 132 0.93 -17.31 1.85
C ALA A 132 2.04 -17.58 2.89
N ALA A 133 1.71 -18.20 4.01
CA ALA A 133 2.69 -18.59 5.03
C ALA A 133 3.76 -19.54 4.45
N GLU A 134 3.36 -20.51 3.65
CA GLU A 134 4.27 -21.42 2.94
C GLU A 134 5.12 -20.67 1.90
N ILE A 135 4.56 -19.68 1.22
CA ILE A 135 5.27 -18.83 0.25
C ILE A 135 6.36 -17.99 0.94
N PHE A 136 6.07 -17.42 2.11
CA PHE A 136 7.04 -16.68 2.92
C PHE A 136 8.11 -17.61 3.49
N ALA A 137 7.72 -18.74 4.09
CA ALA A 137 8.65 -19.71 4.64
C ALA A 137 9.60 -20.30 3.58
N ALA A 138 9.11 -20.55 2.36
CA ALA A 138 9.94 -21.02 1.24
C ALA A 138 11.02 -20.01 0.81
N ARG A 139 10.81 -18.72 1.11
CA ARG A 139 11.75 -17.62 0.87
C ARG A 139 12.61 -17.29 2.09
N GLY A 140 12.38 -17.95 3.22
CA GLY A 140 13.07 -17.66 4.48
C GLY A 140 12.62 -16.34 5.12
N ILE A 141 11.41 -15.89 4.80
CA ILE A 141 10.78 -14.71 5.41
C ILE A 141 10.05 -15.16 6.67
N GLU A 142 10.34 -14.52 7.79
CA GLU A 142 9.68 -14.74 9.08
C GLU A 142 8.28 -14.11 9.08
N THR A 143 7.35 -14.75 9.79
CA THR A 143 5.96 -14.30 9.92
C THR A 143 5.65 -14.13 11.41
N ASP A 144 5.25 -12.94 11.83
CA ASP A 144 4.77 -12.63 13.19
C ASP A 144 3.25 -12.42 13.23
#